data_AF-A0A532TGE1-F1
#
_entry.id   AF-A0A532TGE1-F1
#
_cell.length_a   1.000
_cell.length_b   1.000
_cell.length_c   1.000
_cell.angle_alpha   90.00
_cell.angle_beta   90.00
_cell.angle_gamma   90.00
#
_symmetry.space_group_name_H-M   'P 1'
#
loop_
_entity.id
_entity.type
_entity.pdbx_description
1 polymer ?
#
loop_
_entity_poly.entity_id
_entity_poly.type
_entity_poly.pdbx_seq_one_letter_code
_entity_poly.pdbx_strand_id
1 'polypeptide(L)' 'MSVSPLGLINDTKNKTIFMVDEEVWNAEEICCHPNINTETLQILRTDFQKIIKATKNLIEVKKLPFLEE' A
#
# COMPACT_ATOMS: atom_id res chain seq x y z
N MET A 1 16.07 2.59 6.82
CA MET A 1 14.60 2.70 6.98
C MET A 1 13.96 2.18 5.71
N SER A 2 12.94 1.32 5.80
CA SER A 2 12.22 0.80 4.64
C SER A 2 10.86 1.48 4.55
N VAL A 3 10.46 1.89 3.36
CA VAL A 3 9.12 2.43 3.09
C VAL A 3 8.27 1.28 2.60
N SER A 4 7.07 1.15 3.17
CA SER A 4 6.13 0.10 2.80
C SER A 4 4.69 0.55 3.05
N PRO A 5 3.72 0.12 2.23
CA PRO A 5 2.30 0.30 2.52
C PRO A 5 1.88 -0.33 3.87
N LEU A 6 2.59 -1.38 4.31
CA LEU A 6 2.35 -2.01 5.62
C LEU A 6 2.80 -1.13 6.79
N GLY A 7 3.54 -0.05 6.53
CA GLY A 7 3.96 0.93 7.53
C GLY A 7 2.79 1.73 8.10
N LEU A 8 1.64 1.77 7.41
CA LEU A 8 0.41 2.44 7.87
C LEU A 8 -0.07 1.92 9.23
N ILE A 9 0.27 0.68 9.60
CA ILE A 9 -0.04 0.14 10.94
C ILE A 9 0.54 1.00 12.08
N ASN A 10 1.62 1.75 11.80
CA ASN A 10 2.26 2.62 12.76
C ASN A 10 1.58 4.00 12.86
N ASP A 11 0.72 4.37 11.91
CA ASP A 11 -0.02 5.64 11.90
C ASP A 11 -1.31 5.55 12.75
N THR A 12 -1.12 5.40 14.05
CA THR A 12 -2.20 5.28 15.04
C THR A 12 -3.13 6.51 15.13
N LYS A 13 -2.77 7.63 14.49
CA LYS A 13 -3.56 8.86 14.44
C LYS A 13 -4.17 9.11 13.06
N ASN A 14 -4.01 8.20 12.11
CA ASN A 14 -4.54 8.26 10.75
C ASN A 14 -4.27 9.60 10.04
N LYS A 15 -3.05 10.13 10.20
CA LYS A 15 -2.65 11.42 9.60
C LYS A 15 -2.22 11.30 8.14
N THR A 16 -1.91 10.09 7.69
CA THR A 16 -1.46 9.80 6.32
C THR A 16 -2.63 9.38 5.44
N ILE A 17 -2.68 9.93 4.23
CA ILE A 17 -3.57 9.49 3.16
C ILE A 17 -2.83 8.44 2.34
N PHE A 18 -3.42 7.25 2.18
CA PHE A 18 -2.88 6.20 1.33
C PHE A 18 -3.37 6.40 -0.10
N MET A 19 -2.51 6.98 -0.95
CA MET A 19 -2.75 7.06 -2.39
C MET A 19 -2.12 5.86 -3.09
N VAL A 20 -2.86 5.22 -3.97
CA VAL A 20 -2.39 4.06 -4.73
C VAL A 20 -2.90 4.13 -6.17
N ASP A 21 -2.04 3.72 -7.10
CA ASP A 21 -2.40 3.63 -8.50
C ASP A 21 -3.50 2.58 -8.73
N GLU A 22 -4.42 2.86 -9.64
CA GLU A 22 -5.50 1.94 -10.04
C GLU A 22 -4.99 0.58 -10.52
N GLU A 23 -3.88 0.54 -11.26
CA GLU A 23 -3.31 -0.71 -11.78
C GLU A 23 -2.76 -1.56 -10.64
N VAL A 24 -2.10 -0.93 -9.65
CA VAL A 24 -1.58 -1.61 -8.46
C VAL A 24 -2.72 -2.10 -7.56
N TRP A 25 -3.73 -1.26 -7.32
CA TRP A 25 -4.88 -1.62 -6.48
C TRP A 25 -5.70 -2.79 -7.05
N ASN A 26 -5.71 -2.90 -8.38
CA ASN A 26 -6.39 -3.94 -9.13
C ASN A 26 -5.43 -5.01 -9.68
N ALA A 27 -4.19 -5.12 -9.19
CA ALA A 27 -3.30 -6.24 -9.53
C ALA A 27 -3.78 -7.52 -8.85
N GLU A 28 -3.58 -8.70 -9.44
CA GLU A 28 -3.94 -9.99 -8.81
C GLU A 28 -3.21 -10.19 -7.46
N GLU A 29 -1.94 -9.80 -7.45
CA GLU A 29 -1.05 -9.86 -6.29
C GLU A 29 -0.26 -8.55 -6.19
N ILE A 30 0.01 -8.16 -4.96
CA ILE A 30 0.81 -6.98 -4.63
C ILE A 30 2.04 -7.46 -3.87
N CYS A 31 3.22 -7.06 -4.37
CA CYS A 31 4.48 -7.33 -3.70
C CYS A 31 4.95 -6.08 -2.96
N CYS A 32 5.28 -6.21 -1.67
CA CYS A 32 5.82 -5.11 -0.89
C CYS A 32 6.78 -5.61 0.19
N HIS A 33 7.64 -4.71 0.68
CA HIS A 33 8.54 -5.00 1.79
C HIS A 33 7.76 -5.08 3.12
N PRO A 34 7.99 -6.07 3.99
CA PRO A 34 7.30 -6.17 5.29
C PRO A 34 7.93 -5.23 6.35
N ASN A 35 7.99 -3.93 6.04
CA ASN A 35 8.67 -2.89 6.83
C ASN A 35 10.19 -3.10 7.03
N ILE A 36 10.77 -4.07 6.31
CA ILE A 36 12.22 -4.31 6.19
C ILE A 36 12.53 -4.59 4.71
N ASN A 37 13.63 -4.05 4.19
CA ASN A 37 13.95 -4.10 2.75
C ASN A 37 14.73 -5.35 2.32
N THR A 38 15.03 -6.27 3.24
CA THR A 38 15.74 -7.52 2.95
C THR A 38 14.82 -8.66 2.52
N GLU A 39 13.50 -8.43 2.57
CA GLU A 39 12.47 -9.42 2.28
C GLU A 39 11.34 -8.79 1.46
N THR A 40 10.62 -9.62 0.70
CA THR A 40 9.45 -9.21 -0.07
C THR A 40 8.30 -10.16 0.26
N LEU A 41 7.14 -9.59 0.60
CA LEU A 41 5.91 -10.32 0.80
C LEU A 41 5.02 -10.17 -0.43
N GLN A 42 4.52 -11.29 -0.94
CA GLN A 42 3.52 -11.36 -2.01
C GLN A 42 2.15 -11.57 -1.37
N ILE A 43 1.21 -10.68 -1.65
CA ILE A 43 -0.11 -10.66 -1.01
C ILE A 43 -1.18 -10.65 -2.08
N LEU A 44 -2.16 -11.55 -1.98
CA LEU A 44 -3.34 -11.53 -2.83
C LEU A 44 -4.07 -10.18 -2.70
N ARG A 45 -4.63 -9.68 -3.82
CA ARG A 45 -5.40 -8.42 -3.85
C ARG A 45 -6.37 -8.29 -2.69
N THR A 46 -7.19 -9.32 -2.49
CA THR A 46 -8.29 -9.30 -1.52
C THR A 46 -7.77 -9.12 -0.10
N ASP A 47 -6.62 -9.72 0.24
CA ASP A 47 -6.02 -9.62 1.56
C ASP A 47 -5.25 -8.31 1.73
N PHE A 48 -4.55 -7.84 0.69
CA PHE A 48 -3.92 -6.53 0.71
C PHE A 48 -4.96 -5.43 0.96
N GLN A 49 -6.08 -5.44 0.24
CA GLN A 49 -7.16 -4.47 0.43
C GLN A 49 -7.77 -4.54 1.83
N LYS A 50 -7.90 -5.74 2.43
CA LYS A 50 -8.36 -5.90 3.83
C LYS A 50 -7.36 -5.28 4.80
N ILE A 51 -6.07 -5.53 4.62
CA ILE A 51 -5.00 -4.98 5.47
C ILE A 51 -5.03 -3.45 5.44
N ILE A 52 -5.05 -2.84 4.26
CA ILE A 52 -5.06 -1.37 4.13
C ILE A 52 -6.35 -0.79 4.73
N LYS A 53 -7.52 -1.38 4.48
CA LYS A 53 -8.78 -0.93 5.09
C LYS A 53 -8.78 -1.04 6.61
N ALA A 54 -8.11 -2.05 7.17
CA ALA A 54 -8.00 -2.25 8.61
C ALA A 54 -7.17 -1.16 9.32
N THR A 55 -6.29 -0.45 8.60
CA THR A 55 -5.51 0.66 9.19
C THR A 55 -6.36 1.91 9.43
N LYS A 56 -7.55 2.00 8.81
CA LYS A 56 -8.51 3.13 8.92
C LYS A 56 -7.99 4.46 8.37
N ASN A 57 -6.88 4.45 7.64
CA ASN A 57 -6.43 5.61 6.88
C ASN A 57 -7.40 5.92 5.74
N LEU A 58 -7.44 7.19 5.34
CA LEU A 58 -8.12 7.56 4.10
C LEU A 58 -7.39 6.91 2.92
N ILE A 59 -8.15 6.31 2.00
CA ILE A 59 -7.63 5.63 0.82
C ILE A 59 -8.09 6.37 -0.43
N GLU A 60 -7.16 6.72 -1.30
CA GLU A 60 -7.46 7.27 -2.63
C GLU A 60 -6.86 6.36 -3.70
N VAL A 61 -7.74 5.75 -4.49
CA VAL A 61 -7.35 4.97 -5.67
C VAL A 61 -7.55 5.86 -6.88
N LYS A 62 -6.47 6.14 -7.61
CA LYS A 62 -6.49 7.04 -8.76
C LYS A 62 -5.55 6.51 -9.84
N LYS A 63 -5.90 6.68 -11.10
CA LYS A 63 -4.93 6.59 -12.19
C LYS A 63 -3.90 7.72 -12.05
N LEU A 64 -2.68 7.39 -11.66
CA LEU A 64 -1.62 8.38 -11.48
C LEU A 64 -1.00 8.69 -12.85
N PRO A 65 -0.60 9.96 -13.09
CA PRO A 65 0.12 10.29 -14.31
C PRO A 65 1.46 9.54 -14.31
N PHE A 66 1.80 8.91 -15.43
CA PHE A 66 3.16 8.42 -15.65
C PHE A 66 4.07 9.65 -15.71
N LEU A 67 4.93 9.81 -14.70
CA LEU A 67 6.04 10.74 -14.77
C LEU A 67 7.11 10.04 -15.61
N GLU A 68 7.21 10.41 -16.89
CA GLU A 68 8.45 10.18 -17.64
C GLU A 68 9.55 11.03 -16.97
N GLU A 69 10.65 10.40 -16.59
CA GLU A 69 11.89 11.09 -16.19
C GLU A 69 12.62 11.68 -17.40
#